data_AF-A0A3Q3EL01-F1
#
_entry.id   AF-A0A3Q3EL01-F1
#
_cell.length_a   1.000
_cell.length_b   1.000
_cell.length_c   1.000
_cell.angle_alpha   90.00
_cell.angle_beta   90.00
_cell.angle_gamma   90.00
#
_symmetry.space_group_name_H-M   'P 1'
#
loop_
_entity.id
_entity.type
_entity.pdbx_description
1 polymer ?
#
loop_
_entity_poly.entity_id
_entity_poly.type
_entity_poly.pdbx_seq_one_letter_code
_entity_poly.pdbx_strand_id
1 'polypeptide(L)' 'TASPFSFRPVYFMVKNRDTEQFERALEFLEATFSLLPGLVAPIKHMKIMFGLKTMVCE' A
#
# COMPACT_ATOMS: atom_id res chain seq x y z
N THR A 1 1.03 13.72 22.46
CA THR A 1 2.35 13.68 21.80
C THR A 1 2.44 12.41 20.96
N ALA A 2 2.01 12.48 19.69
CA ALA A 2 2.18 11.34 18.78
C ALA A 2 3.63 11.32 18.29
N SER A 3 4.34 10.22 18.52
CA SER A 3 5.72 10.00 18.09
C SER A 3 5.85 10.05 16.55
N PRO A 4 6.92 10.64 15.98
CA PRO A 4 7.01 10.87 14.53
C PRO A 4 7.20 9.61 13.68
N PHE A 5 7.36 8.44 14.31
CA PHE A 5 7.69 7.18 13.65
C PHE A 5 6.72 6.06 14.01
N SER A 6 5.42 6.28 13.82
CA SER A 6 4.46 5.17 13.80
C SER A 6 4.72 4.31 12.55
N PHE A 7 5.66 3.37 12.64
CA PHE A 7 5.85 2.28 11.66
C PHE A 7 4.65 1.32 11.79
N ARG A 8 3.49 1.69 11.25
CA ARG A 8 2.40 0.75 11.08
C ARG A 8 2.76 -0.18 9.91
N PRO A 9 2.62 -1.51 10.08
CA PRO A 9 2.76 -2.42 8.96
C PRO A 9 1.71 -2.11 7.88
N VAL A 10 2.07 -2.25 6.60
CA VAL A 10 1.14 -2.08 5.45
C VAL A 10 -0.13 -2.92 5.63
N TYR A 11 0.01 -4.15 6.16
CA TYR A 11 -1.13 -5.00 6.50
C TYR A 11 -2.10 -4.34 7.49
N PHE A 12 -1.59 -3.64 8.51
CA PHE A 12 -2.42 -2.96 9.50
C PHE A 12 -3.16 -1.77 8.86
N MET A 13 -2.50 -1.00 8.01
CA MET A 13 -3.10 0.14 7.30
C MET A 13 -4.29 -0.33 6.45
N VAL A 14 -4.06 -1.33 5.59
CA VAL A 14 -5.08 -1.88 4.68
C VAL A 14 -6.23 -2.51 5.48
N LYS A 15 -5.93 -3.25 6.55
CA LYS A 15 -6.95 -3.91 7.38
C LYS A 15 -7.88 -2.91 8.08
N ASN A 16 -7.34 -1.80 8.57
CA ASN A 16 -8.13 -0.81 9.30
C ASN A 16 -8.69 0.31 8.42
N ARG A 17 -8.50 0.23 7.08
CA ARG A 17 -8.86 1.29 6.13
C ARG A 17 -8.32 2.66 6.56
N ASP A 18 -7.07 2.66 7.03
CA ASP A 18 -6.36 3.88 7.40
C ASP A 18 -5.92 4.61 6.12
N THR A 19 -6.88 5.30 5.49
CA THR A 19 -6.74 5.93 4.17
C THR A 19 -5.68 7.04 4.17
N GLU A 20 -5.46 7.71 5.31
CA GLU A 20 -4.40 8.71 5.49
C GLU A 20 -3.00 8.13 5.31
N GLN A 21 -2.83 6.83 5.50
CA GLN A 21 -1.53 6.14 5.40
C GLN A 21 -1.42 5.26 4.13
N PHE A 22 -2.40 5.29 3.24
CA PHE A 22 -2.40 4.47 2.02
C PHE A 22 -1.31 4.85 1.02
N GLU A 23 -0.83 6.10 1.02
CA GLU A 23 0.33 6.50 0.21
C GLU A 23 1.56 5.64 0.51
N ARG A 24 1.86 5.41 1.80
CA ARG A 24 2.98 4.54 2.21
C ARG A 24 2.78 3.09 1.81
N ALA A 25 1.54 2.61 1.81
CA ALA A 25 1.22 1.28 1.32
C ALA A 25 1.48 1.15 -0.20
N LEU A 26 1.09 2.19 -0.97
CA LEU A 26 1.32 2.24 -2.41
C LEU A 26 2.82 2.28 -2.75
N GLU A 27 3.60 3.12 -2.07
CA GLU A 27 5.07 3.20 -2.25
C GLU A 27 5.74 1.85 -1.96
N PHE A 28 5.33 1.16 -0.88
CA PHE A 28 5.85 -0.17 -0.54
C PHE A 28 5.52 -1.22 -1.62
N LEU A 29 4.28 -1.22 -2.12
CA LEU A 29 3.84 -2.13 -3.18
C LEU A 29 4.56 -1.88 -4.50
N GLU A 30 4.86 -0.64 -4.83
CA GLU A 30 5.63 -0.26 -6.02
C GLU A 30 7.09 -0.70 -5.90
N ALA A 31 7.74 -0.41 -4.77
CA ALA A 31 9.11 -0.84 -4.51
C ALA A 31 9.25 -2.36 -4.55
N THR A 32 8.31 -3.09 -3.95
CA THR A 32 8.32 -4.56 -3.94
C THR A 32 8.21 -5.14 -5.35
N PHE A 33 7.34 -4.58 -6.20
CA PHE A 33 7.18 -5.03 -7.58
C PHE A 33 8.39 -4.70 -8.46
N SER A 34 9.05 -3.57 -8.21
CA SER A 34 10.31 -3.21 -8.88
C SER A 34 11.44 -4.18 -8.54
N LEU A 35 11.57 -4.54 -7.27
CA LEU A 35 12.61 -5.47 -6.81
C LEU A 35 12.32 -6.92 -7.20
N LEU A 36 11.05 -7.34 -7.15
CA LEU A 36 10.62 -8.72 -7.36
C LEU A 36 9.39 -8.80 -8.29
N PRO A 37 9.55 -8.53 -9.60
CA PRO A 37 8.44 -8.47 -10.54
C PRO A 37 7.72 -9.82 -10.73
N GLY A 38 8.35 -10.93 -10.35
CA GLY A 38 7.76 -12.29 -10.40
C GLY A 38 6.99 -12.72 -9.15
N LEU A 39 7.04 -11.95 -8.06
CA LEU A 39 6.39 -12.32 -6.79
C LEU A 39 4.85 -12.38 -6.93
N VAL A 40 4.31 -11.51 -7.78
CA VAL A 40 2.89 -11.44 -8.10
C VAL A 40 2.75 -11.17 -9.60
N ALA A 41 1.82 -11.86 -10.26
CA ALA A 41 1.53 -11.60 -11.67
C ALA A 41 1.24 -10.10 -11.90
N PRO A 42 1.81 -9.45 -12.94
CA PRO A 42 1.68 -8.00 -13.15
C PRO A 42 0.22 -7.51 -13.13
N ILE A 43 -0.70 -8.27 -13.72
CA ILE A 43 -2.14 -7.93 -13.71
C ILE A 43 -2.75 -7.88 -12.30
N LYS A 44 -2.27 -8.74 -11.38
CA LYS A 44 -2.75 -8.77 -10.00
C LYS A 44 -2.17 -7.59 -9.21
N HIS A 45 -0.90 -7.23 -9.43
CA HIS A 45 -0.29 -6.03 -8.85
C HIS A 45 -1.05 -4.76 -9.26
N MET A 46 -1.35 -4.62 -10.56
CA MET A 46 -2.14 -3.49 -11.08
C MET A 46 -3.52 -3.40 -10.44
N LYS A 47 -4.24 -4.52 -10.29
CA LYS A 47 -5.57 -4.52 -9.63
C LYS A 47 -5.49 -4.09 -8.16
N ILE A 48 -4.46 -4.52 -7.43
CA ILE A 48 -4.26 -4.14 -6.03
C ILE A 48 -3.94 -2.64 -5.93
N MET A 49 -3.01 -2.14 -6.75
CA MET A 49 -2.68 -0.71 -6.79
C MET A 49 -3.89 0.16 -7.16
N PHE A 50 -4.65 -0.26 -8.18
CA PHE A 50 -5.85 0.45 -8.60
C PHE A 50 -6.88 0.52 -7.46
N GLY A 51 -7.20 -0.63 -6.83
CA GLY A 51 -8.16 -0.68 -5.74
C GLY A 51 -7.77 0.19 -4.55
N LEU A 52 -6.50 0.18 -4.15
CA LEU A 52 -5.99 1.03 -3.07
C LEU A 52 -6.02 2.52 -3.44
N LYS A 53 -5.64 2.88 -4.68
CA LYS A 53 -5.72 4.27 -5.16
C LYS A 53 -7.16 4.79 -5.19
N THR A 54 -8.12 3.99 -5.64
CA THR A 54 -9.53 4.40 -5.69
C THR A 54 -10.13 4.60 -4.31
N MET A 55 -9.62 3.94 -3.27
CA MET A 55 -10.10 4.12 -1.89
C MET A 55 -9.63 5.43 -1.23
N VAL A 56 -8.63 6.13 -1.79
CA VAL A 56 -8.17 7.44 -1.31
C VAL A 56 -9.01 8.59 -1.91
N CYS A 57 -9.75 8.32 -2.99
CA CYS A 57 -10.54 9.32 -3.72
C CYS A 57 -12.00 9.43 -3.25
N GLU A 58 -12.31 9.07 -2.00
CA GLU A 58 -13.65 9.20 -1.40
C GLU A 58 -13.63 10.12 -0.18
#